data_AF-A0A4D4KAW7-F1
#
_entry.id   AF-A0A4D4KAW7-F1
#
_cell.length_a   1.000
_cell.length_b   1.000
_cell.length_c   1.000
_cell.angle_alpha   90.00
_cell.angle_beta   90.00
_cell.angle_gamma   90.00
#
_symmetry.space_group_name_H-M   'P 1'
#
loop_
_entity.id
_entity.type
_entity.pdbx_description
1 polymer ?
#
loop_
_entity_poly.entity_id
_entity_poly.type
_entity_poly.pdbx_seq_one_letter_code
_entity_poly.pdbx_strand_id
1 'polypeptide(L)' 'MEHLRDIHHVSEFDRLEIQHFFEVYKDLEPGKSVEGANWVGRAEAEAEVEASIKRLEAAGGH' A
#
# COMPACT_ATOMS: atom_id res chain seq x y z
N MET A 1 -13.73 1.94 18.27
CA MET A 1 -12.87 1.80 17.06
C MET A 1 -11.83 0.69 17.31
N GLU A 2 -12.25 -0.46 17.86
CA GLU A 2 -11.35 -1.51 18.36
C GLU A 2 -11.15 -2.70 17.41
N HIS A 3 -11.93 -2.76 16.32
CA HIS A 3 -12.05 -3.93 15.44
C HIS A 3 -11.11 -3.91 14.23
N LEU A 4 -10.55 -2.75 13.84
CA LEU A 4 -9.57 -2.66 12.75
C LEU A 4 -8.18 -2.48 13.34
N ARG A 5 -7.34 -3.51 13.22
CA ARG A 5 -5.98 -3.55 13.79
C ARG A 5 -4.94 -4.07 12.83
N ASP A 6 -5.36 -4.87 11.86
CA ASP A 6 -4.52 -5.43 10.80
C ASP A 6 -5.35 -5.61 9.53
N ILE A 7 -4.67 -5.88 8.41
CA ILE A 7 -5.27 -5.97 7.09
C ILE A 7 -6.33 -7.08 7.00
N HIS A 8 -6.15 -8.18 7.73
CA HIS A 8 -7.11 -9.29 7.76
C HIS A 8 -8.41 -8.97 8.52
N HIS A 9 -8.45 -7.85 9.26
CA HIS A 9 -9.70 -7.35 9.86
C HIS A 9 -10.53 -6.52 8.88
N VAL A 10 -9.95 -6.10 7.75
CA VAL A 10 -10.67 -5.46 6.66
C VAL A 10 -11.35 -6.54 5.83
N SER A 11 -12.60 -6.30 5.41
CA SER A 11 -13.34 -7.27 4.62
C SER A 11 -12.56 -7.62 3.35
N GLU A 12 -12.66 -8.88 2.92
CA GLU A 12 -12.02 -9.31 1.67
C GLU A 12 -12.54 -8.53 0.47
N PHE A 13 -13.84 -8.20 0.46
CA PHE A 13 -14.45 -7.41 -0.60
C PHE A 13 -13.79 -6.04 -0.73
N ASP A 14 -13.61 -5.30 0.37
CA ASP A 14 -12.97 -3.98 0.33
C ASP A 14 -11.50 -4.08 -0.11
N ARG A 15 -10.79 -5.12 0.35
CA ARG A 15 -9.39 -5.36 -0.06
C ARG A 15 -9.27 -5.65 -1.56
N LEU A 16 -10.20 -6.41 -2.12
CA LEU A 16 -10.26 -6.73 -3.54
C LEU A 16 -10.69 -5.51 -4.37
N GLU A 17 -11.65 -4.72 -3.91
CA GLU A 17 -12.07 -3.48 -4.58
C GLU A 17 -10.89 -2.51 -4.72
N ILE A 18 -10.17 -2.27 -3.62
CA ILE A 18 -8.99 -1.40 -3.62
C ILE A 18 -7.88 -1.97 -4.53
N GLN A 19 -7.61 -3.28 -4.46
CA GLN A 19 -6.63 -3.91 -5.32
C GLN A 19 -6.99 -3.77 -6.80
N HIS A 20 -8.24 -4.11 -7.16
CA HIS A 20 -8.73 -4.04 -8.53
C HIS A 20 -8.60 -2.62 -9.10
N PHE A 21 -8.94 -1.60 -8.31
CA PHE A 21 -8.77 -0.21 -8.72
C PHE A 21 -7.33 0.06 -9.18
N PHE A 22 -6.32 -0.29 -8.38
CA PHE A 22 -4.92 -0.04 -8.73
C PHE A 22 -4.40 -0.91 -9.87
N GLU A 23 -4.97 -2.10 -10.08
CA GLU A 23 -4.60 -2.96 -11.20
C GLU A 23 -5.02 -2.36 -12.55
N VAL A 24 -6.16 -1.66 -12.63
CA VAL A 24 -6.74 -1.23 -13.93
C VAL A 24 -6.78 0.28 -14.14
N TYR A 25 -6.59 1.13 -13.12
CA TYR A 25 -6.80 2.58 -13.26
C TYR A 25 -5.90 3.27 -14.30
N LYS A 26 -4.81 2.61 -14.69
CA LYS A 26 -3.83 3.11 -15.67
C LYS A 26 -3.93 2.45 -17.04
N ASP A 27 -4.86 1.55 -17.27
CA ASP A 27 -4.92 0.76 -18.52
C ASP A 27 -5.07 1.62 -19.79
N LEU A 28 -5.62 2.82 -19.66
CA LEU A 28 -5.76 3.79 -20.75
C LEU A 28 -4.63 4.83 -20.81
N GLU A 29 -3.62 4.73 -19.95
CA GLU A 29 -2.45 5.61 -19.94
C GLU A 29 -1.32 4.99 -20.76
N PRO A 30 -0.94 5.55 -21.94
CA PRO A 30 0.06 4.94 -22.80
C PRO A 30 1.40 4.73 -22.10
N GLY A 31 1.91 3.50 -22.17
CA GLY A 31 3.20 3.12 -21.58
C GLY A 31 3.18 2.93 -20.06
N LYS A 32 2.00 2.86 -19.43
CA LYS A 32 1.88 2.57 -18.00
C LYS A 32 1.16 1.25 -17.78
N SER A 33 1.65 0.51 -16.80
CA SER A 33 1.02 -0.70 -16.26
C SER A 33 1.32 -0.77 -14.76
N VAL A 34 0.55 -1.58 -14.05
CA VAL A 34 0.80 -1.92 -12.65
C VAL A 34 0.90 -3.44 -12.57
N GLU A 35 1.95 -3.94 -11.93
CA GLU A 35 2.18 -5.37 -11.72
C GLU A 35 2.57 -5.63 -10.26
N GLY A 36 2.10 -6.76 -9.69
CA GLY A 36 2.68 -7.32 -8.47
C GLY A 36 2.27 -6.66 -7.14
N ALA A 37 1.08 -6.07 -7.03
CA ALA A 37 0.58 -5.55 -5.76
C ALA A 37 0.05 -6.68 -4.87
N ASN A 38 0.51 -6.73 -3.62
CA ASN A 38 0.00 -7.65 -2.60
C ASN A 38 -0.28 -6.88 -1.31
N TRP A 39 -1.27 -7.34 -0.56
CA TRP A 39 -1.52 -6.88 0.80
C TRP A 39 -0.52 -7.48 1.78
N VAL A 40 0.03 -6.64 2.66
CA VAL A 40 0.88 -7.04 3.80
C VAL A 40 0.24 -6.61 5.12
N GLY A 41 0.75 -7.15 6.22
CA GLY A 41 0.27 -6.84 7.56
C GLY A 41 0.69 -5.46 8.06
N ARG A 42 0.15 -5.10 9.23
CA ARG A 42 0.47 -3.85 9.91
C ARG A 42 1.97 -3.70 10.22
N ALA A 43 2.63 -4.78 10.64
CA ALA A 43 4.04 -4.71 11.04
C ALA A 43 4.95 -4.33 9.86
N GLU A 44 4.72 -4.91 8.69
CA GLU A 44 5.44 -4.60 7.46
C GLU A 44 5.15 -3.18 6.99
N ALA A 45 3.90 -2.73 7.11
CA ALA A 45 3.52 -1.35 6.80
C ALA A 45 4.22 -0.35 7.72
N GLU A 46 4.24 -0.58 9.03
CA GLU A 46 4.96 0.25 10.00
C GLU A 46 6.48 0.28 9.72
N ALA A 47 7.07 -0.86 9.37
CA ALA A 47 8.48 -0.94 9.01
C ALA A 47 8.82 -0.10 7.76
N GLU A 48 7.97 -0.10 6.74
CA GLU A 48 8.17 0.72 5.53
C GLU A 48 7.99 2.22 5.81
N VAL A 49 7.09 2.60 6.73
CA VAL A 49 6.94 3.98 7.21
C VAL A 49 8.23 4.44 7.89
N GLU A 50 8.77 3.64 8.83
CA GLU A 50 10.04 3.97 9.49
C GLU A 50 11.21 4.03 8.51
N ALA A 51 11.28 3.10 7.56
CA ALA A 51 12.30 3.09 6.52
C ALA A 51 12.22 4.34 5.65
N SER A 52 11.01 4.79 5.30
CA SER A 52 10.78 6.02 4.55
C SER A 52 11.27 7.26 5.30
N ILE A 53 10.99 7.35 6.60
CA ILE A 53 11.47 8.44 7.46
C ILE A 53 13.00 8.47 7.48
N LYS A 54 13.66 7.32 7.69
CA LYS A 54 15.13 7.22 7.68
C LYS A 54 15.73 7.62 6.33
N ARG A 55 15.09 7.23 5.21
CA ARG A 55 15.53 7.65 3.87
C ARG A 55 15.42 9.16 3.67
N LEU A 56 14.39 9.80 4.20
CA LEU A 56 14.24 11.26 4.15
C LEU A 56 15.34 11.96 4.95
N GLU A 57 15.61 11.51 6.18
CA GLU A 57 16.69 12.06 7.02
C GLU A 57 18.05 11.91 6.32
N ALA A 58 18.33 10.74 5.75
CA ALA A 58 19.56 10.47 5.01
C ALA A 58 19.70 11.31 3.73
N ALA A 59 18.58 11.69 3.10
CA ALA A 59 18.55 12.54 1.91
C ALA A 59 18.76 14.04 2.20
N GLY A 60 19.00 14.41 3.47
CA GLY A 60 19.24 15.80 3.88
C GLY A 60 18.04 16.49 4.52
N GLY A 61 16.96 15.75 4.81
CA GLY A 61 15.76 16.29 5.44
C GLY A 61 14.95 17.21 4.53
N HIS A 62 14.08 18.02 5.15
CA HIS A 62 13.40 19.14 4.50
C HIS A 62 14.19 20.43 4.63
#